data_AF-Q73RV6-F1
#
_entry.id   AF-Q73RV6-F1
#
_cell.length_a   1.000
_cell.length_b   1.000
_cell.length_c   1.000
_cell.angle_alpha   90.00
_cell.angle_beta   90.00
_cell.angle_gamma   90.00
#
_symmetry.space_group_name_H-M   'P 1'
#
loop_
_entity.id
_entity.type
_entity.pdbx_description
1 polymer ?
#
loop_
_entity_poly.entity_id
_entity_poly.type
_entity_poly.pdbx_seq_one_letter_code
_entity_poly.pdbx_strand_id
1 'polypeptide(L)'
;MHLVRDDRDPASLVANQVLVLPGAANFVTSTSGVVTSDSRESLFWVSDYGVRFGIANDESTLRALGLDPGSAVQAPWPLLRTFAAGPALSREAALLARDTVPALGKVAVVTTSAKPGG
;
A
#
# COMPACT_ATOMS: atom_id res chain seq x y z
N MET A 1 7.62 4.31 15.60
CA MET A 1 6.28 3.76 15.91
C MET A 1 6.29 2.30 15.51
N HIS A 2 5.88 1.38 16.39
CA HIS A 2 5.93 -0.07 16.15
C HIS A 2 4.58 -0.51 15.57
N LEU A 3 4.54 -0.90 14.29
CA LEU A 3 3.31 -1.36 13.65
C LEU A 3 3.32 -2.87 13.46
N VAL A 4 2.20 -3.45 13.86
CA VAL A 4 1.95 -4.88 13.98
C VAL A 4 1.55 -5.45 12.62
N ARG A 5 2.45 -6.25 12.06
CA ARG A 5 2.21 -7.54 11.39
C ARG A 5 0.74 -7.90 11.13
N ASP A 6 0.28 -7.74 9.89
CA ASP A 6 -0.95 -8.40 9.41
C ASP A 6 -0.63 -9.78 8.76
N ASP A 7 0.65 -10.08 8.48
CA ASP A 7 1.10 -11.37 7.96
C ASP A 7 1.96 -12.16 8.97
N ARG A 8 1.46 -13.31 9.41
CA ARG A 8 2.23 -14.22 10.29
C ARG A 8 2.99 -15.29 9.51
N ASP A 9 3.17 -15.11 8.21
CA ASP A 9 3.90 -16.05 7.36
C ASP A 9 5.41 -16.00 7.68
N PRO A 10 6.03 -17.12 8.11
CA PRO A 10 7.48 -17.19 8.31
C PRO A 10 8.30 -16.96 7.03
N ALA A 11 7.70 -17.09 5.85
CA ALA A 11 8.32 -16.79 4.57
C ALA A 11 8.11 -15.32 4.11
N SER A 12 7.43 -14.49 4.92
CA SER A 12 7.21 -13.10 4.57
C SER A 12 8.52 -12.32 4.46
N LEU A 13 8.55 -11.44 3.48
CA LEU A 13 9.64 -10.48 3.25
C LEU A 13 9.31 -9.09 3.80
N VAL A 14 8.12 -8.93 4.38
CA VAL A 14 7.69 -7.67 5.00
C VAL A 14 8.49 -7.47 6.29
N ALA A 15 8.99 -6.26 6.47
CA ALA A 15 9.77 -5.91 7.64
C ALA A 15 8.91 -5.98 8.92
N ASN A 16 9.50 -6.51 10.00
CA ASN A 16 8.85 -6.57 11.31
C ASN A 16 8.63 -5.17 11.91
N GLN A 17 9.47 -4.21 11.55
CA GLN A 17 9.43 -2.84 12.04
C GLN A 17 9.79 -1.88 10.92
N VAL A 18 9.11 -0.74 10.89
CA VAL A 18 9.39 0.35 9.96
C VAL A 18 9.57 1.64 10.76
N LEU A 19 10.59 2.42 10.39
CA LEU A 19 10.80 3.78 10.88
C LEU A 19 10.86 4.71 9.67
N VAL A 20 9.85 5.57 9.55
CA VAL A 20 9.85 6.70 8.61
C VAL A 20 10.10 7.97 9.43
N LEU A 21 11.15 8.71 9.08
CA LEU A 21 11.48 9.96 9.75
C LEU A 21 10.67 11.12 9.16
N PRO A 22 10.35 12.17 9.95
CA PRO A 22 9.80 13.40 9.38
C PRO A 22 10.70 13.93 8.25
N GLY A 23 10.09 14.22 7.10
CA GLY A 23 10.82 14.71 5.92
C GLY A 23 11.49 13.62 5.06
N ALA A 24 11.30 12.33 5.37
CA ALA A 24 11.69 11.25 4.48
C ALA A 24 10.93 11.35 3.13
N ALA A 25 11.59 10.93 2.05
CA ALA A 25 10.96 10.88 0.73
C ALA A 25 9.91 9.77 0.70
N ASN A 26 8.64 10.15 0.58
CA ASN A 26 7.51 9.23 0.50
C ASN A 26 7.12 8.88 -0.94
N PHE A 27 7.57 9.67 -1.93
CA PHE A 27 7.35 9.40 -3.33
C PHE A 27 8.63 8.87 -3.98
N VAL A 28 8.56 7.62 -4.45
CA VAL A 28 9.73 6.88 -4.91
C VAL A 28 9.49 6.22 -6.26
N THR A 29 10.55 6.12 -7.04
CA THR A 29 10.58 5.34 -8.29
C THR A 29 11.51 4.14 -8.11
N SER A 30 11.25 3.07 -8.86
CA SER A 30 12.11 1.89 -8.87
C SER A 30 12.14 1.25 -10.25
N THR A 31 13.35 0.91 -10.69
CA THR A 31 13.56 0.01 -11.83
C THR A 31 13.62 -1.42 -11.32
N SER A 32 12.80 -2.30 -11.89
CA SER A 32 12.83 -3.73 -11.55
C SER A 32 14.17 -4.35 -12.00
N GLY A 33 14.83 -5.10 -11.11
CA GLY A 33 16.13 -5.74 -11.37
C GLY A 33 16.08 -7.08 -12.12
N VAL A 34 14.92 -7.48 -12.66
CA VAL A 34 14.79 -8.70 -13.49
C VAL A 34 15.01 -8.37 -14.96
N VAL A 35 15.83 -9.18 -15.63
CA VAL A 35 16.28 -9.05 -17.04
C VAL A 35 15.12 -9.06 -18.06
N THR A 36 13.91 -9.45 -17.67
CA THR A 36 12.71 -9.37 -18.53
C THR A 36 11.90 -8.08 -18.34
N SER A 37 12.36 -7.15 -17.50
CA SER A 37 11.68 -5.87 -17.28
C SER A 37 12.00 -4.94 -18.44
N ASP A 38 11.09 -4.90 -19.42
CA ASP A 38 10.98 -3.78 -20.35
C ASP A 38 10.82 -2.52 -19.47
N SER A 39 11.83 -1.65 -19.46
CA SER A 39 12.12 -0.66 -18.41
C SER A 39 11.00 0.38 -18.23
N ARG A 40 9.94 0.00 -17.51
CA ARG A 40 8.93 0.90 -16.96
C ARG A 40 9.31 1.17 -15.51
N GLU A 41 9.88 2.34 -15.27
CA GLU A 41 10.00 2.90 -13.92
C GLU A 41 8.65 2.81 -13.22
N SER A 42 8.61 2.10 -12.09
CA SER A 42 7.41 1.93 -11.28
C SER A 42 7.40 2.98 -10.18
N LEU A 43 6.29 3.69 -10.04
CA LEU A 43 6.10 4.73 -9.03
C LEU A 43 5.38 4.16 -7.81
N PHE A 44 5.83 4.57 -6.62
CA PHE A 44 5.22 4.18 -5.35
C PHE A 44 5.10 5.36 -4.39
N TRP A 45 4.03 5.35 -3.60
CA TRP A 45 3.95 6.11 -2.36
C TRP A 45 4.24 5.19 -1.17
N VAL A 46 5.11 5.60 -0.26
CA VAL A 46 5.37 4.91 1.00
C VAL A 46 4.76 5.74 2.12
N SER A 47 3.85 5.14 2.88
CA SER A 47 3.26 5.82 4.05
C SER A 47 4.17 5.74 5.27
N ASP A 48 3.97 6.68 6.19
CA ASP A 48 4.65 6.71 7.50
C ASP A 48 4.35 5.46 8.36
N TYR A 49 3.32 4.70 7.97
CA TYR A 49 2.91 3.45 8.60
C TYR A 49 3.53 2.20 7.95
N GLY A 50 4.44 2.37 6.99
CA GLY A 50 5.16 1.27 6.38
C GLY A 50 4.38 0.50 5.32
N VAL A 51 3.40 1.15 4.67
CA VAL A 51 2.64 0.58 3.56
C VAL A 51 3.10 1.21 2.26
N ARG A 52 3.43 0.40 1.26
CA ARG A 52 3.73 0.84 -0.11
C ARG A 52 2.49 0.74 -0.98
N PHE A 53 2.20 1.79 -1.74
CA PHE A 53 1.11 1.84 -2.70
C PHE A 53 1.70 2.06 -4.09
N GLY A 54 1.42 1.17 -5.03
CA GLY A 54 1.82 1.38 -6.42
C GLY A 54 0.98 2.50 -7.03
N ILE A 55 1.58 3.37 -7.84
CA ILE A 55 0.91 4.50 -8.49
C ILE A 55 0.83 4.22 -9.98
N ALA A 56 -0.35 4.40 -10.57
CA ALA A 56 -0.50 4.37 -12.03
C ALA A 56 0.29 5.54 -12.64
N ASN A 57 1.21 5.23 -13.56
CA ASN A 57 2.06 6.23 -14.22
C ASN A 57 1.33 6.85 -15.42
N ASP A 58 0.19 7.47 -15.15
CA ASP A 58 -0.57 8.28 -16.10
C ASP A 58 -0.75 9.70 -15.55
N GLU A 59 -0.80 10.67 -16.45
CA GLU A 59 -0.85 12.09 -16.07
C GLU A 59 -2.06 12.43 -15.20
N SER A 60 -3.20 11.77 -15.43
CA SER A 60 -4.43 12.07 -14.70
C SER A 60 -4.34 11.63 -13.23
N THR A 61 -3.76 10.45 -12.97
CA THR A 61 -3.51 9.96 -11.62
C THR A 61 -2.47 10.82 -10.90
N LEU A 62 -1.34 11.13 -11.54
CA LEU A 62 -0.28 11.95 -10.94
C LEU A 62 -0.77 13.35 -10.60
N ARG A 63 -1.51 13.99 -11.51
CA ARG A 63 -2.13 15.30 -11.29
C ARG A 63 -3.15 15.26 -10.15
N ALA A 64 -4.00 14.23 -10.08
CA ALA A 64 -4.99 14.07 -9.01
C ALA A 64 -4.35 13.87 -7.64
N LEU A 65 -3.18 13.22 -7.57
CA LEU A 65 -2.40 13.02 -6.36
C LEU A 65 -1.48 14.22 -6.03
N GLY A 66 -1.36 15.21 -6.92
CA GLY A 66 -0.45 16.34 -6.77
C GLY A 66 1.03 15.96 -6.84
N LEU A 67 1.36 14.89 -7.57
CA LEU A 67 2.71 14.36 -7.70
C LEU A 67 3.34 14.80 -9.03
N ASP A 68 4.58 15.26 -8.95
CA ASP A 68 5.44 15.48 -10.13
C ASP A 68 6.37 14.28 -10.29
N PRO A 69 6.28 13.47 -11.37
CA PRO A 69 7.14 12.31 -11.57
C PRO A 69 8.64 12.65 -11.54
N GLY A 70 9.03 13.87 -11.91
CA GLY A 70 10.42 14.34 -11.83
C GLY A 70 10.95 14.49 -10.40
N SER A 71 10.07 14.52 -9.40
CA SER A 71 10.43 14.62 -7.98
C SER A 71 10.58 13.25 -7.29
N ALA A 72 10.30 12.15 -7.98
CA ALA A 72 10.40 10.80 -7.42
C ALA A 72 11.85 10.46 -7.06
N VAL A 73 12.07 10.01 -5.83
CA VAL A 73 13.40 9.55 -5.40
C VAL A 73 13.61 8.10 -5.80
N GLN A 74 14.70 7.81 -6.50
CA GLN A 74 15.04 6.44 -6.89
C GLN A 74 15.34 5.59 -5.65
N ALA A 75 14.66 4.45 -5.52
CA ALA A 75 14.86 3.49 -4.45
C ALA A 75 15.01 2.06 -5.01
N PRO A 76 15.93 1.25 -4.48
CA PRO A 76 16.14 -0.11 -4.97
C PRO A 76 14.97 -1.01 -4.57
N TRP A 77 14.46 -1.80 -5.53
CA TRP A 77 13.34 -2.71 -5.32
C TRP A 77 13.47 -3.65 -4.10
N PRO A 78 14.67 -4.20 -3.79
CA PRO A 78 14.85 -5.01 -2.58
C PRO A 78 14.50 -4.31 -1.26
N LEU A 79 14.60 -2.99 -1.18
CA LEU A 79 14.16 -2.23 -0.01
C LEU A 79 12.66 -1.94 -0.05
N LEU A 80 12.13 -1.58 -1.23
CA LEU A 80 10.70 -1.28 -1.34
C LEU A 80 9.83 -2.51 -1.06
N ARG A 81 10.24 -3.70 -1.50
CA ARG A 81 9.45 -4.93 -1.30
C ARG A 81 9.27 -5.33 0.17
N THR A 82 10.03 -4.76 1.10
CA THR A 82 9.89 -5.06 2.54
C THR A 82 8.79 -4.25 3.21
N PHE A 83 8.23 -3.25 2.53
CA PHE A 83 7.04 -2.55 3.00
C PHE A 83 5.78 -3.35 2.67
N ALA A 84 4.79 -3.31 3.56
CA ALA A 84 3.52 -3.99 3.36
C ALA A 84 2.83 -3.46 2.09
N ALA A 85 2.27 -4.34 1.26
CA ALA A 85 1.63 -3.93 0.01
C ALA A 85 0.20 -3.42 0.27
N GLY A 86 -0.05 -2.16 -0.09
CA GLY A 86 -1.39 -1.56 -0.12
C GLY A 86 -2.04 -1.65 -1.50
N PRO A 87 -3.31 -1.22 -1.62
CA PRO A 87 -3.99 -1.10 -2.90
C PRO A 87 -3.26 -0.14 -3.86
N ALA A 88 -3.43 -0.34 -5.16
CA ALA A 88 -2.89 0.59 -6.14
C ALA A 88 -3.63 1.95 -6.06
N LEU A 89 -2.88 3.04 -6.21
CA LEU A 89 -3.42 4.38 -6.41
C LEU A 89 -3.62 4.58 -7.92
N SER A 90 -4.85 4.33 -8.36
CA SER A 90 -5.31 4.58 -9.71
C SER A 90 -6.78 4.95 -9.71
N ARG A 91 -7.25 5.52 -10.82
CA ARG A 91 -8.67 5.84 -10.98
C ARG A 91 -9.55 4.59 -10.93
N GLU A 92 -9.13 3.51 -11.56
CA GLU A 92 -9.86 2.24 -11.60
C GLU A 92 -9.98 1.65 -10.20
N ALA A 93 -8.87 1.57 -9.46
CA ALA A 93 -8.88 1.08 -8.08
C ALA A 93 -9.75 1.95 -7.17
N ALA A 94 -9.74 3.28 -7.36
CA ALA A 94 -10.57 4.20 -6.58
C ALA A 94 -12.07 4.02 -6.84
N LEU A 95 -12.48 3.68 -8.07
CA LEU A 95 -13.88 3.39 -8.37
C LEU A 95 -14.36 2.12 -7.66
N LEU A 96 -13.51 1.11 -7.50
CA LEU A 96 -13.84 -0.11 -6.75
C LEU A 96 -13.80 0.09 -5.23
N ALA A 97 -12.80 0.81 -4.73
CA ALA A 97 -12.59 1.01 -3.29
C ALA A 97 -13.72 1.79 -2.61
N ARG A 98 -14.55 2.51 -3.38
CA ARG A 98 -15.73 3.23 -2.88
C ARG A 98 -16.89 2.31 -2.48
N ASP A 99 -16.90 1.07 -2.93
CA ASP A 99 -17.95 0.07 -2.62
C ASP A 99 -17.56 -0.88 -1.49
N THR A 100 -16.36 -0.72 -0.90
CA THR A 100 -15.90 -1.57 0.21
C THR A 100 -15.45 -0.71 1.39
N VAL A 101 -16.10 -0.90 2.55
CA VAL A 101 -15.58 -0.42 3.83
C VAL A 101 -14.60 -1.47 4.33
N PRO A 102 -13.33 -1.13 4.65
CA PRO A 102 -12.42 -2.09 5.23
C PRO A 102 -13.01 -2.60 6.55
N ALA A 103 -13.21 -3.90 6.68
CA ALA A 103 -13.56 -4.51 7.95
C ALA A 103 -12.34 -4.45 8.87
N LEU A 104 -12.17 -3.33 9.58
CA LEU A 104 -11.18 -3.20 10.63
C LEU A 104 -11.65 -3.99 11.85
N GLY A 105 -11.25 -5.26 11.92
CA GLY A 105 -11.42 -6.12 13.08
C GLY A 105 -12.38 -7.28 12.85
N LYS A 106 -12.08 -8.42 13.47
CA LYS A 106 -12.92 -9.62 13.47
C LYS A 106 -14.34 -9.24 13.93
N VAL A 107 -15.28 -9.20 13.00
CA VAL A 107 -16.69 -8.97 13.32
C VAL A 107 -17.21 -10.26 13.96
N ALA A 108 -17.38 -10.25 15.28
CA ALA A 108 -18.14 -11.27 15.97
C ALA A 108 -19.61 -11.11 15.57
N VAL A 109 -20.17 -12.13 14.91
CA VAL A 109 -21.60 -12.18 14.60
C VAL A 109 -22.37 -12.15 15.92
N VAL A 110 -23.08 -11.07 16.20
CA VAL A 110 -24.04 -11.01 17.30
C VAL A 110 -25.29 -11.75 16.84
N THR A 111 -25.41 -13.01 17.23
CA THR A 111 -26.68 -13.73 17.13
C THR A 111 -27.62 -13.17 18.20
N THR A 112 -28.54 -12.29 17.81
CA THR A 112 -29.65 -11.92 18.69
C THR A 112 -30.61 -13.11 18.76
N SER A 113 -30.62 -13.81 19.89
CA SER A 113 -31.62 -14.83 20.18
C SER A 113 -32.93 -14.14 20.57
N ALA A 114 -33.81 -13.94 19.61
CA ALA A 114 -35.19 -13.53 19.90
C ALA A 114 -35.94 -14.72 20.52
N LYS A 115 -36.35 -14.58 21.79
CA LYS A 115 -37.22 -15.53 22.50
C LYS A 115 -38.67 -15.33 22.00
N PRO A 116 -39.35 -16.36 21.47
CA PRO A 116 -40.77 -16.25 21.17
C PRO A 116 -41.57 -16.23 22.48
N GLY A 117 -42.38 -15.18 22.67
CA GLY A 117 -43.38 -15.10 23.73
C GLY A 117 -44.56 -16.04 23.42
N GLY A 118 -45.07 -16.70 24.46
CA GLY A 118 -46.28 -17.53 24.41
C GLY A 118 -47.54 -16.77 24.78
#